data_AF-A0A0T5ZHH9-F1
#
_entry.id   AF-A0A0T5ZHH9-F1
#
_cell.length_a   1.000
_cell.length_b   1.000
_cell.length_c   1.000
_cell.angle_alpha   90.00
_cell.angle_beta   90.00
_cell.angle_gamma   90.00
#
_symmetry.space_group_name_H-M   'P 1'
#
loop_
_entity.id
_entity.type
_entity.pdbx_description
1 polymer ?
#
loop_
_entity_poly.entity_id
_entity_poly.type
_entity_poly.pdbx_seq_one_letter_code
_entity_poly.pdbx_strand_id
1 'polypeptide(L)'
;MRRPFSILAGTLFTLASLLTWVVLAPPPSFACSCALVSIADFNQPENQVFVGTAGALGPQGQPVAVELWLHGTGAGPLVWLARDSFGDGASCGTAPLPQGTRWILGTWLEASDAQPRIGLCNPHARIDSPEGQAMLGEALAAFGAGVDPPSPPPGDTAQPDSDPLAPALLIGTVALGVVVVGGIVVFARRRS
;
A
#
# COMPACT_ATOMS: atom_id res chain seq x y z
N MET A 1 33.14 27.69 -39.62
CA MET A 1 32.41 26.56 -38.99
C MET A 1 32.39 26.77 -37.47
N ARG A 2 31.34 27.38 -36.89
CA ARG A 2 31.26 27.72 -35.45
C ARG A 2 29.90 27.42 -34.79
N ARG A 3 29.02 26.68 -35.48
CA ARG A 3 27.61 26.46 -35.07
C ARG A 3 27.30 25.23 -34.17
N PRO A 4 28.15 24.20 -33.98
CA PRO A 4 27.72 23.00 -33.24
C PRO A 4 27.75 23.16 -31.71
N PHE A 5 28.59 24.04 -31.17
CA PHE A 5 28.77 24.17 -29.71
C PHE A 5 27.59 24.85 -28.99
N SER A 6 26.91 25.80 -29.65
CA SER A 6 25.78 26.52 -29.06
C SER A 6 24.51 25.67 -28.95
N ILE A 7 24.34 24.68 -29.83
CA ILE A 7 23.18 23.78 -29.81
C ILE A 7 23.29 22.77 -28.66
N LEU A 8 24.50 22.25 -28.41
CA LEU A 8 24.75 21.27 -27.35
C LEU A 8 24.62 21.87 -25.94
N ALA A 9 25.02 23.13 -25.77
CA ALA A 9 24.86 23.84 -24.50
C ALA A 9 23.38 24.14 -24.19
N GLY A 10 22.58 24.48 -25.21
CA GLY A 10 21.14 24.76 -25.05
C GLY A 10 20.31 23.53 -24.69
N THR A 11 20.67 22.36 -25.22
CA THR A 11 20.00 21.09 -24.88
C THR A 11 20.34 20.60 -23.48
N LEU A 12 21.59 20.75 -23.04
CA LEU A 12 21.99 20.42 -21.67
C LEU A 12 21.28 21.29 -20.63
N PHE A 13 21.10 22.58 -20.91
CA PHE A 13 20.41 23.48 -19.99
C PHE A 13 18.91 23.20 -19.87
N THR A 14 18.25 22.85 -20.99
CA THR A 14 16.83 22.46 -20.97
C THR A 14 16.60 21.11 -20.28
N LEU A 15 17.49 20.13 -20.48
CA LEU A 15 17.42 18.85 -19.78
C LEU A 15 17.65 19.00 -18.27
N ALA A 16 18.61 19.83 -17.87
CA ALA A 16 18.87 20.12 -16.45
C ALA A 16 17.67 20.80 -15.79
N SER A 17 17.08 21.81 -16.44
CA SER A 17 15.86 22.46 -15.95
C SER A 17 14.69 21.48 -15.81
N LEU A 18 14.45 20.61 -16.80
CA LEU A 18 13.39 19.60 -16.74
C LEU A 18 13.60 18.58 -15.61
N LEU A 19 14.83 18.09 -15.42
CA LEU A 19 15.17 17.16 -14.34
C LEU A 19 14.98 17.80 -12.96
N THR A 20 15.23 19.10 -12.84
CA THR A 20 15.05 19.83 -11.57
C THR A 20 13.55 19.92 -11.20
N TRP A 21 12.67 20.11 -12.19
CA TRP A 21 11.22 20.10 -11.97
C TRP A 21 10.66 18.72 -11.59
N VAL A 22 11.21 17.64 -12.14
CA VAL A 22 10.80 16.27 -11.78
C VAL A 22 11.22 15.90 -10.36
N VAL A 23 12.38 16.38 -9.90
CA VAL A 23 12.89 16.08 -8.54
C VAL A 23 12.20 16.93 -7.47
N LEU A 24 11.73 18.14 -7.81
CA LEU A 24 10.98 18.99 -6.88
C LEU A 24 9.46 18.76 -6.93
N ALA A 25 8.95 17.93 -7.84
CA ALA A 25 7.54 17.59 -7.84
C ALA A 25 7.20 16.89 -6.51
N PRO A 26 6.28 17.45 -5.70
CA PRO A 26 5.83 16.76 -4.49
C PRO A 26 5.24 15.40 -4.91
N PRO A 27 5.44 14.33 -4.09
CA PRO A 27 4.87 13.03 -4.40
C PRO A 27 3.35 13.16 -4.62
N PRO A 28 2.75 12.32 -5.50
CA PRO A 28 1.34 12.42 -5.89
C PRO A 28 0.35 12.38 -4.71
N SER A 29 0.80 11.97 -3.51
CA SER A 29 0.05 12.05 -2.26
C SER A 29 -0.40 13.47 -1.86
N PHE A 30 0.23 14.53 -2.39
CA PHE A 30 -0.15 15.92 -2.06
C PHE A 30 -1.36 16.46 -2.85
N ALA A 31 -1.89 15.72 -3.83
CA ALA A 31 -3.12 16.10 -4.54
C ALA A 31 -4.41 15.73 -3.76
N CYS A 32 -4.28 14.95 -2.69
CA CYS A 32 -5.42 14.45 -1.91
C CYS A 32 -5.72 15.39 -0.76
N SER A 33 -6.70 16.27 -0.96
CA SER A 33 -7.30 17.07 0.11
C SER A 33 -8.48 16.31 0.71
N CYS A 34 -8.20 15.52 1.75
CA CYS A 34 -9.24 14.80 2.47
C CYS A 34 -10.02 15.79 3.36
N ALA A 35 -11.35 15.77 3.25
CA ALA A 35 -12.18 16.32 4.32
C ALA A 35 -11.97 15.47 5.57
N LEU A 36 -12.00 16.08 6.76
CA LEU A 36 -12.08 15.34 8.01
C LEU A 36 -13.43 14.63 8.04
N VAL A 37 -13.44 13.33 7.78
CA VAL A 37 -14.66 12.50 7.82
C VAL A 37 -14.63 11.66 9.09
N SER A 38 -15.71 11.73 9.86
CA SER A 38 -15.88 10.89 11.04
C SER A 38 -16.19 9.45 10.61
N ILE A 39 -15.77 8.45 11.39
CA ILE A 39 -16.17 7.08 11.12
C ILE A 39 -17.68 6.85 11.30
N ALA A 40 -18.36 7.69 12.08
CA ALA A 40 -19.81 7.65 12.24
C ALA A 40 -20.55 8.06 10.94
N ASP A 41 -19.89 8.82 10.05
CA ASP A 41 -20.45 9.21 8.75
C ASP A 41 -20.47 8.04 7.75
N PHE A 42 -19.79 6.92 8.06
CA PHE A 42 -19.80 5.70 7.25
C PHE A 42 -21.09 4.87 7.44
N ASN A 43 -22.25 5.52 7.54
CA ASN A 43 -23.55 4.89 7.82
C ASN A 43 -24.36 4.49 6.58
N GLN A 44 -23.85 4.78 5.38
CA GLN A 44 -24.48 4.39 4.10
C GLN A 44 -24.36 2.88 3.85
N PRO A 45 -25.27 2.26 3.07
CA PRO A 45 -25.30 0.81 2.85
C PRO A 45 -24.07 0.26 2.11
N GLU A 46 -23.44 1.07 1.28
CA GLU A 46 -22.19 0.76 0.58
C GLU A 46 -20.95 0.81 1.49
N ASN A 47 -21.06 1.44 2.66
CA ASN A 47 -19.96 1.58 3.59
C ASN A 47 -19.89 0.37 4.54
N GLN A 48 -18.66 -0.02 4.87
CA GLN A 48 -18.37 -1.08 5.81
C GLN A 48 -17.43 -0.55 6.87
N VAL A 49 -17.69 -0.92 8.12
CA VAL A 49 -16.84 -0.56 9.26
C VAL A 49 -16.52 -1.82 10.04
N PHE A 50 -15.24 -2.10 10.22
CA PHE A 50 -14.79 -3.30 10.91
C PHE A 50 -13.40 -3.12 11.53
N VAL A 51 -13.10 -3.98 12.50
CA VAL A 51 -11.79 -4.12 13.11
C VAL A 51 -11.19 -5.44 12.64
N GLY A 52 -9.91 -5.43 12.30
CA GLY A 52 -9.21 -6.65 11.95
C GLY A 52 -7.71 -6.50 11.85
N THR A 53 -7.05 -7.63 11.61
CA THR A 53 -5.60 -7.72 11.42
C THR A 53 -5.25 -7.74 9.93
N ALA A 54 -4.39 -6.83 9.49
CA ALA A 54 -3.94 -6.76 8.11
C ALA A 54 -2.95 -7.89 7.79
N GLY A 55 -3.19 -8.62 6.70
CA GLY A 55 -2.28 -9.61 6.13
C GLY A 55 -1.32 -8.99 5.11
N ALA A 56 -0.55 -9.85 4.42
CA ALA A 56 0.38 -9.42 3.39
C ALA A 56 -0.36 -8.98 2.11
N LEU A 57 0.06 -7.87 1.51
CA LEU A 57 -0.49 -7.40 0.24
C LEU A 57 -0.13 -8.38 -0.89
N GLY A 58 -1.13 -9.02 -1.49
CA GLY A 58 -1.00 -10.00 -2.57
C GLY A 58 -1.63 -9.54 -3.89
N PRO A 59 -1.65 -10.39 -4.93
CA PRO A 59 -2.18 -10.05 -6.26
C PRO A 59 -3.66 -9.64 -6.26
N GLN A 60 -4.45 -10.22 -5.36
CA GLN A 60 -5.88 -9.93 -5.23
C GLN A 60 -6.15 -8.63 -4.46
N GLY A 61 -5.22 -8.18 -3.64
CA GLY A 61 -5.46 -7.12 -2.67
C GLY A 61 -4.77 -7.40 -1.34
N GLN A 62 -5.14 -6.64 -0.31
CA GLN A 62 -4.67 -6.88 1.04
C GLN A 62 -5.78 -7.56 1.85
N PRO A 63 -5.55 -8.79 2.36
CA PRO A 63 -6.53 -9.46 3.21
C PRO A 63 -6.53 -8.81 4.60
N VAL A 64 -7.70 -8.69 5.20
CA VAL A 64 -7.89 -8.28 6.59
C VAL A 64 -8.69 -9.39 7.28
N ALA A 65 -8.05 -10.05 8.24
CA ALA A 65 -8.72 -11.01 9.12
C ALA A 65 -9.61 -10.22 10.09
N VAL A 66 -10.91 -10.28 9.88
CA VAL A 66 -11.88 -9.49 10.65
C VAL A 66 -12.02 -10.12 12.04
N GLU A 67 -12.03 -9.26 13.04
CA GLU A 67 -12.22 -9.61 14.45
C GLU A 67 -13.55 -9.08 14.97
N LEU A 68 -13.99 -7.92 14.47
CA LEU A 68 -15.26 -7.31 14.86
C LEU A 68 -15.87 -6.59 13.66
N TRP A 69 -17.12 -6.88 13.34
CA TRP A 69 -17.87 -6.18 12.31
C TRP A 69 -18.82 -5.16 12.94
N LEU A 70 -18.65 -3.88 12.62
CA LEU A 70 -19.41 -2.80 13.26
C LEU A 70 -20.57 -2.31 12.38
N HIS A 71 -20.36 -2.16 11.07
CA HIS A 71 -21.38 -1.67 10.14
C HIS A 71 -21.18 -2.21 8.72
N GLY A 72 -22.27 -2.22 7.94
CA GLY A 72 -22.27 -2.58 6.53
C GLY A 72 -22.72 -4.02 6.28
N THR A 73 -22.99 -4.34 5.02
CA THR A 73 -23.36 -5.68 4.57
C THR A 73 -22.11 -6.51 4.24
N GLY A 74 -22.25 -7.84 4.22
CA GLY A 74 -21.15 -8.74 3.86
C GLY A 74 -20.17 -9.05 4.99
N ALA A 75 -20.63 -9.03 6.25
CA ALA A 75 -19.84 -9.44 7.40
C ALA A 75 -19.25 -10.84 7.18
N GLY A 76 -17.93 -10.94 7.27
CA GLY A 76 -17.19 -12.17 7.02
C GLY A 76 -15.88 -12.20 7.81
N PRO A 77 -15.27 -13.38 8.01
CA PRO A 77 -14.01 -13.52 8.74
C PRO A 77 -12.80 -12.94 8.00
N LEU A 78 -12.93 -12.70 6.70
CA LEU A 78 -11.86 -12.22 5.84
C LEU A 78 -12.44 -11.20 4.86
N VAL A 79 -11.85 -10.01 4.81
CA VAL A 79 -12.15 -8.98 3.81
C VAL A 79 -10.93 -8.76 2.94
N TRP A 80 -11.10 -8.75 1.62
CA TRP A 80 -10.04 -8.40 0.69
C TRP A 80 -10.19 -6.94 0.28
N LEU A 81 -9.27 -6.08 0.75
CA LEU A 81 -9.18 -4.70 0.30
C LEU A 81 -8.61 -4.67 -1.13
N ALA A 82 -9.29 -3.97 -2.02
CA ALA A 82 -8.96 -3.96 -3.45
C ALA A 82 -7.50 -3.55 -3.70
N ARG A 83 -6.81 -4.29 -4.59
CA ARG A 83 -5.38 -4.09 -4.92
C ARG A 83 -5.05 -2.65 -5.31
N ASP A 84 -5.93 -2.01 -6.06
CA ASP A 84 -5.78 -0.65 -6.56
C ASP A 84 -5.99 0.42 -5.48
N SER A 85 -6.49 0.06 -4.30
CA SER A 85 -6.49 0.93 -3.09
C SER A 85 -5.09 1.36 -2.66
N PHE A 86 -4.05 0.64 -3.12
CA PHE A 86 -2.68 0.79 -2.63
C PHE A 86 -1.72 1.30 -3.71
N GLY A 87 -0.83 2.22 -3.30
CA GLY A 87 0.23 2.77 -4.15
C GLY A 87 -0.31 3.70 -5.26
N ASP A 88 0.42 3.76 -6.37
CA ASP A 88 0.15 4.70 -7.49
C ASP A 88 -1.09 4.33 -8.34
N GLY A 89 -1.83 3.29 -7.95
CA GLY A 89 -2.96 2.75 -8.70
C GLY A 89 -4.29 3.50 -8.52
N ALA A 90 -4.47 4.21 -7.40
CA ALA A 90 -5.68 4.99 -7.12
C ALA A 90 -5.40 6.48 -6.94
N SER A 91 -6.30 7.31 -7.46
CA SER A 91 -6.42 8.71 -7.07
C SER A 91 -6.72 8.76 -5.57
N CYS A 92 -5.71 9.04 -4.75
CA CYS A 92 -5.74 8.95 -3.28
C CYS A 92 -5.64 7.56 -2.66
N GLY A 93 -4.93 6.65 -3.35
CA GLY A 93 -4.49 5.38 -2.76
C GLY A 93 -3.62 5.59 -1.51
N THR A 94 -3.73 4.65 -0.57
CA THR A 94 -2.96 4.67 0.67
C THR A 94 -1.75 3.72 0.59
N ALA A 95 -0.83 3.84 1.54
CA ALA A 95 0.20 2.81 1.71
C ALA A 95 -0.47 1.51 2.19
N PRO A 96 0.05 0.33 1.80
CA PRO A 96 -0.42 -0.93 2.36
C PRO A 96 -0.31 -0.91 3.88
N LEU A 97 -1.31 -1.45 4.56
CA LEU A 97 -1.30 -1.56 6.01
C LEU A 97 -0.15 -2.51 6.41
N PRO A 98 0.65 -2.22 7.46
CA PRO A 98 1.71 -3.13 7.88
C PRO A 98 1.14 -4.51 8.26
N GLN A 99 1.72 -5.58 7.73
CA GLN A 99 1.28 -6.94 8.03
C GLN A 99 1.34 -7.21 9.54
N GLY A 100 0.32 -7.91 10.05
CA GLY A 100 0.21 -8.30 11.46
C GLY A 100 -0.22 -7.18 12.40
N THR A 101 -0.57 -6.00 11.88
CA THR A 101 -1.08 -4.89 12.69
C THR A 101 -2.61 -4.86 12.68
N ARG A 102 -3.19 -4.44 13.81
CA ARG A 102 -4.64 -4.36 14.02
C ARG A 102 -5.15 -2.95 13.73
N TRP A 103 -6.24 -2.86 12.98
CA TRP A 103 -6.82 -1.61 12.50
C TRP A 103 -8.32 -1.58 12.68
N ILE A 104 -8.85 -0.39 12.93
CA ILE A 104 -10.23 -0.05 12.61
C ILE A 104 -10.24 0.61 11.22
N LEU A 105 -11.21 0.22 10.40
CA LEU A 105 -11.28 0.57 8.99
C LEU A 105 -12.70 0.98 8.63
N GLY A 106 -12.85 2.15 7.99
CA GLY A 106 -14.04 2.53 7.23
C GLY A 106 -13.77 2.40 5.73
N THR A 107 -14.44 1.47 5.08
CA THR A 107 -14.27 1.17 3.65
C THR A 107 -15.58 1.39 2.90
N TRP A 108 -15.53 1.44 1.58
CA TRP A 108 -16.73 1.50 0.73
C TRP A 108 -16.68 0.43 -0.35
N LEU A 109 -17.85 -0.08 -0.72
CA LEU A 109 -18.05 -0.90 -1.91
C LEU A 109 -18.47 -0.01 -3.06
N GLU A 110 -17.75 -0.11 -4.17
CA GLU A 110 -18.20 0.50 -5.42
C GLU A 110 -19.27 -0.39 -6.05
N ALA A 111 -20.29 0.18 -6.68
CA ALA A 111 -21.48 -0.57 -7.10
C ALA A 111 -21.19 -1.75 -8.08
N SER A 112 -20.06 -1.71 -8.79
CA SER A 112 -19.60 -2.75 -9.71
C SER A 112 -18.63 -3.75 -9.08
N ASP A 113 -18.12 -3.49 -7.88
CA ASP A 113 -16.95 -4.16 -7.35
C ASP A 113 -17.30 -5.06 -6.17
N ALA A 114 -16.73 -6.27 -6.17
CA ALA A 114 -16.92 -7.23 -5.09
C ALA A 114 -16.00 -6.99 -3.88
N GLN A 115 -15.00 -6.11 -4.02
CA GLN A 115 -13.99 -5.86 -3.01
C GLN A 115 -14.11 -4.42 -2.49
N PRO A 116 -14.18 -4.22 -1.17
CA PRO A 116 -14.19 -2.89 -0.61
C PRO A 116 -12.85 -2.18 -0.86
N ARG A 117 -12.95 -0.87 -1.05
CA ARG A 117 -11.82 0.03 -1.31
C ARG A 117 -11.48 0.83 -0.06
N ILE A 118 -10.23 1.24 0.02
CA ILE A 118 -9.73 2.17 1.04
C ILE A 118 -8.80 3.20 0.37
N GLY A 119 -8.77 4.42 0.89
CA GLY A 119 -7.85 5.45 0.45
C GLY A 119 -7.37 6.31 1.61
N LEU A 120 -6.53 7.29 1.30
CA LEU A 120 -5.97 8.23 2.29
C LEU A 120 -7.04 9.01 3.07
N CYS A 121 -8.23 9.19 2.47
CA CYS A 121 -9.31 9.98 3.06
C CYS A 121 -10.30 9.15 3.88
N ASN A 122 -10.16 7.84 3.86
CA ASN A 122 -11.00 6.96 4.65
C ASN A 122 -10.56 6.97 6.11
N PRO A 123 -11.50 6.94 7.07
CA PRO A 123 -11.15 6.81 8.47
C PRO A 123 -10.54 5.43 8.70
N HIS A 124 -9.27 5.40 9.05
CA HIS A 124 -8.58 4.21 9.49
C HIS A 124 -7.48 4.56 10.48
N ALA A 125 -7.30 3.71 11.49
CA ALA A 125 -6.26 3.90 12.50
C ALA A 125 -5.87 2.56 13.13
N ARG A 126 -4.64 2.49 13.64
CA ARG A 126 -4.19 1.32 14.39
C ARG A 126 -4.91 1.25 15.72
N ILE A 127 -5.44 0.08 16.06
CA ILE A 127 -6.16 -0.13 17.32
C ILE A 127 -5.26 0.10 18.53
N ASP A 128 -3.95 -0.12 18.44
CA ASP A 128 -3.03 0.12 19.55
C ASP A 128 -2.62 1.59 19.72
N SER A 129 -3.16 2.51 18.91
CA SER A 129 -2.95 3.96 19.06
C SER A 129 -4.13 4.66 19.77
N PRO A 130 -3.89 5.82 20.41
CA PRO A 130 -4.96 6.63 20.98
C PRO A 130 -6.04 7.02 19.95
N GLU A 131 -5.62 7.32 18.72
CA GLU A 131 -6.52 7.66 17.61
C GLU A 131 -7.41 6.49 17.23
N GLY A 132 -6.86 5.27 17.15
CA GLY A 132 -7.65 4.07 16.87
C GLY A 132 -8.61 3.70 18.00
N GLN A 133 -8.23 3.91 19.26
CA GLN A 133 -9.14 3.74 20.39
C GLN A 133 -10.27 4.76 20.40
N ALA A 134 -9.98 6.02 20.08
CA ALA A 134 -11.00 7.06 19.92
C ALA A 134 -11.97 6.74 18.78
N MET A 135 -11.44 6.33 17.63
CA MET A 135 -12.22 5.92 16.46
C MET A 135 -13.08 4.69 16.75
N LEU A 136 -12.55 3.70 17.49
CA LEU A 136 -13.34 2.54 17.93
C LEU A 136 -14.47 2.95 18.87
N GLY A 137 -14.19 3.83 19.84
CA GLY A 137 -15.22 4.37 20.73
C GLY A 137 -16.33 5.10 19.99
N GLU A 138 -15.96 5.92 19.00
CA GLU A 138 -16.91 6.61 18.12
C GLU A 138 -17.75 5.62 17.29
N ALA A 139 -17.12 4.62 16.69
CA ALA A 139 -17.82 3.60 15.91
C ALA A 139 -18.78 2.75 16.78
N LEU A 140 -18.37 2.39 18.01
CA LEU A 140 -19.23 1.67 18.95
C LEU A 140 -20.42 2.52 19.40
N ALA A 141 -20.23 3.84 19.56
CA ALA A 141 -21.31 4.76 19.89
C ALA A 141 -22.29 4.94 18.73
N ALA A 142 -21.80 4.95 17.49
CA ALA A 142 -22.61 5.15 16.28
C ALA A 142 -23.35 3.88 15.83
N PHE A 143 -22.66 2.73 15.84
CA PHE A 143 -23.13 1.48 15.23
C PHE A 143 -23.48 0.38 16.26
N GLY A 144 -23.16 0.61 17.54
CA GLY A 144 -23.36 -0.36 18.62
C GLY A 144 -22.17 -1.31 18.79
N ALA A 145 -22.36 -2.39 19.55
CA ALA A 145 -21.28 -3.30 19.94
C ALA A 145 -20.63 -4.07 18.78
N GLY A 146 -21.22 -4.04 17.58
CA GLY A 146 -20.84 -4.87 16.45
C GLY A 146 -21.24 -6.33 16.64
N VAL A 147 -20.80 -7.17 15.71
CA VAL A 147 -20.98 -8.62 15.71
C VAL A 147 -19.65 -9.30 15.44
N ASP A 148 -19.43 -10.44 16.07
CA ASP A 148 -18.31 -11.31 15.73
C ASP A 148 -18.53 -11.83 14.29
N PRO A 149 -17.52 -11.78 13.42
CA PRO A 149 -17.65 -12.33 12.08
C PRO A 149 -17.88 -13.84 12.17
N PRO A 150 -18.61 -14.43 11.20
CA PRO A 150 -18.76 -15.88 11.12
C PRO A 150 -17.40 -16.56 11.15
N SER A 151 -17.24 -17.63 11.95
CA SER A 151 -15.98 -18.37 11.95
C SER A 151 -15.65 -18.83 10.53
N PRO A 152 -14.38 -18.73 10.08
CA PRO A 152 -14.00 -19.25 8.78
C PRO A 152 -14.32 -20.75 8.72
N PRO A 153 -14.74 -21.28 7.55
CA PRO A 153 -14.91 -22.71 7.38
C PRO A 153 -13.62 -23.42 7.84
N PRO A 154 -13.70 -24.55 8.58
CA PRO A 154 -12.51 -25.31 8.93
C PRO A 154 -11.87 -25.84 7.64
N GLY A 155 -10.81 -25.17 7.17
CA GLY A 155 -10.22 -25.51 5.86
C GLY A 155 -8.99 -24.71 5.46
N ASP A 156 -8.85 -23.44 5.86
CA ASP A 156 -7.76 -22.59 5.36
C ASP A 156 -6.81 -22.15 6.47
N THR A 157 -6.23 -23.10 7.20
CA THR A 157 -4.88 -22.87 7.73
C THR A 157 -3.92 -22.94 6.54
N ALA A 158 -3.73 -21.82 5.85
CA ALA A 158 -2.49 -21.57 5.14
C ALA A 158 -1.38 -21.48 6.20
N GLN A 159 -0.95 -22.66 6.65
CA GLN A 159 0.24 -22.84 7.43
C GLN A 159 1.38 -22.20 6.64
N PRO A 160 2.19 -21.31 7.24
CA PRO A 160 3.44 -20.93 6.63
C PRO A 160 4.28 -22.22 6.59
N ASP A 161 4.38 -22.82 5.40
CA ASP A 161 5.37 -23.86 5.13
C ASP A 161 6.73 -23.22 5.37
N SER A 162 7.19 -23.35 6.62
CA SER A 162 8.54 -23.06 7.03
C SER A 162 9.36 -24.25 6.56
N ASP A 163 9.57 -24.33 5.26
CA ASP A 163 10.42 -25.35 4.66
C ASP A 163 11.87 -24.99 5.01
N PRO A 164 12.57 -25.75 5.88
CA PRO A 164 13.87 -25.35 6.39
C PRO A 164 14.98 -25.96 5.53
N LEU A 165 14.92 -25.87 4.19
CA LEU A 165 15.98 -26.39 3.33
C LEU A 165 16.07 -25.66 1.98
N ALA A 166 16.80 -24.52 1.92
CA ALA A 166 17.70 -24.18 0.80
C ALA A 166 18.46 -22.84 0.98
N PRO A 167 19.60 -22.80 1.69
CA PRO A 167 20.61 -21.76 1.46
C PRO A 167 21.62 -22.27 0.42
N ALA A 168 21.28 -22.22 -0.88
CA ALA A 168 22.23 -22.68 -1.92
C ALA A 168 22.21 -21.95 -3.26
N LEU A 169 21.32 -20.98 -3.53
CA LEU A 169 21.15 -20.45 -4.90
C LEU A 169 21.18 -18.91 -5.05
N LEU A 170 21.74 -18.18 -4.07
CA LEU A 170 21.91 -16.72 -4.17
C LEU A 170 23.34 -16.25 -3.85
N ILE A 171 24.36 -16.98 -4.35
CA ILE A 171 25.75 -16.47 -4.41
C ILE A 171 26.25 -16.38 -5.86
N GLY A 172 25.49 -16.90 -6.85
CA GLY A 172 25.93 -17.00 -8.25
C GLY A 172 25.86 -15.73 -9.09
N THR A 173 25.06 -14.72 -8.72
CA THR A 173 24.79 -13.57 -9.61
C THR A 173 25.57 -12.29 -9.26
N VAL A 174 26.08 -12.15 -8.04
CA VAL A 174 26.86 -10.96 -7.64
C VAL A 174 28.33 -11.06 -8.07
N ALA A 175 28.87 -12.27 -8.25
CA ALA A 175 30.26 -12.46 -8.66
C ALA A 175 30.52 -12.10 -10.14
N LEU A 176 29.51 -12.16 -11.03
CA LEU A 176 29.71 -11.85 -12.45
C LEU A 176 29.73 -10.33 -12.73
N GLY A 177 28.99 -9.53 -11.94
CA GLY A 177 28.90 -8.09 -12.14
C GLY A 177 30.19 -7.34 -11.76
N VAL A 178 30.87 -7.77 -10.70
CA VAL A 178 32.10 -7.11 -10.22
C VAL A 178 33.30 -7.36 -11.14
N VAL A 179 33.37 -8.53 -11.80
CA VAL A 179 34.47 -8.85 -12.72
C VAL A 179 34.37 -8.06 -14.03
N VAL A 180 33.15 -7.82 -14.54
CA VAL A 180 32.96 -7.06 -15.79
C VAL A 180 33.26 -5.58 -15.60
N VAL A 181 32.85 -4.98 -14.47
CA VAL A 181 33.14 -3.56 -14.20
C VAL A 181 34.62 -3.34 -13.84
N GLY A 182 35.24 -4.26 -13.08
CA GLY A 182 36.66 -4.20 -12.75
C GLY A 182 37.59 -4.36 -13.97
N GLY A 183 37.24 -5.26 -14.90
CA GLY A 183 38.03 -5.50 -16.11
C GLY A 183 38.07 -4.31 -17.07
N ILE A 184 36.96 -3.58 -17.21
CA ILE A 184 36.86 -2.42 -18.11
C ILE A 184 37.68 -1.23 -17.57
N VAL A 185 37.68 -1.01 -16.26
CA VAL A 185 38.44 0.08 -15.62
C VAL A 185 39.96 -0.16 -15.69
N VAL A 186 40.42 -1.40 -15.55
CA VAL A 186 41.85 -1.73 -15.63
C VAL A 186 42.38 -1.68 -17.07
N PHE A 187 41.55 -2.04 -18.07
CA PHE A 187 41.96 -1.97 -19.47
C PHE A 187 42.03 -0.53 -20.00
N ALA A 188 41.14 0.36 -19.55
CA ALA A 188 41.18 1.78 -19.93
C ALA A 188 42.42 2.50 -19.37
N ARG A 189 42.89 2.12 -18.17
CA ARG A 189 44.05 2.76 -17.53
C ARG A 189 45.41 2.38 -18.11
N ARG A 190 45.51 1.28 -18.88
CA ARG A 190 46.76 0.84 -19.52
C ARG A 190 46.98 1.40 -20.93
N ARG A 191 46.03 2.16 -21.47
CA ARG A 191 46.12 2.79 -22.81
C ARG A 191 46.22 4.32 -22.77
N SER A 192 46.37 4.92 -21.59
CA SER A 192 46.75 6.32 -21.38
C SER A 192 48.25 6.38 -21.10
#